data_AF-A0A2K9LUP5-F1
#
_entry.id   AF-A0A2K9LUP5-F1
#
_cell.length_a   1.000
_cell.length_b   1.000
_cell.length_c   1.000
_cell.angle_alpha   90.00
_cell.angle_beta   90.00
_cell.angle_gamma   90.00
#
_symmetry.space_group_name_H-M   'P 1'
#
loop_
_entity.id
_entity.type
_entity.pdbx_description
1 polymer ?
#
loop_
_entity_poly.entity_id
_entity_poly.type
_entity_poly.pdbx_seq_one_letter_code
_entity_poly.pdbx_strand_id
1 'polypeptide(L)'
;MKKLLGLLGAAGLVATTSATVVACGPKTEVSDVTLKSGALEQEFLVSSATIKSDGVITLKLEENSILTATVVEGTQKDGEVKIKISTTEEKITEKDVTETVQVMYKAKDAEAEVEPSQIASVSVKVEAKKITLVDLSGVTLEGFTATNDTTDEQVIAELIKVEGLEKLVAADVVITKTNATSENAGSIKITASKDSKLVKGEMSLVIAKLEAEAKKDLSTVDMSSFTATNNSTNEEVLTALNTASDLTLTEENDVTITKKDATITEAGSITITAKSGSTLVEGTIVLAIAQLTE
;
A
#
# COMPACT_ATOMS: atom_id res chain seq x y z
N MET A 1 -24.54 32.77 -22.01
CA MET A 1 -23.16 33.17 -21.70
C MET A 1 -22.35 31.92 -21.37
N LYS A 2 -21.22 31.71 -22.07
CA LYS A 2 -19.93 31.14 -21.61
C LYS A 2 -20.04 29.98 -20.57
N LYS A 3 -19.59 28.75 -20.78
CA LYS A 3 -18.39 28.26 -21.48
C LYS A 3 -18.57 26.75 -21.81
N LEU A 4 -18.49 26.38 -23.09
CA LEU A 4 -18.01 25.06 -23.49
C LEU A 4 -16.49 25.18 -23.68
N LEU A 5 -15.71 24.66 -22.75
CA LEU A 5 -14.32 24.24 -22.98
C LEU A 5 -14.40 22.71 -22.91
N GLY A 6 -14.16 21.95 -23.97
CA GLY A 6 -12.99 22.04 -24.83
C GLY A 6 -12.01 20.94 -24.42
N LEU A 7 -12.47 19.69 -24.37
CA LEU A 7 -11.63 18.52 -24.17
C LEU A 7 -11.05 18.13 -25.54
N LEU A 8 -10.06 18.89 -25.98
CA LEU A 8 -9.23 18.51 -27.12
C LEU A 8 -8.32 17.38 -26.65
N GLY A 9 -8.54 16.19 -27.21
CA GLY A 9 -7.64 15.06 -27.04
C GLY A 9 -6.23 15.46 -27.48
N ALA A 10 -5.28 15.32 -26.56
CA ALA A 10 -3.86 15.37 -26.85
C ALA A 10 -3.48 14.09 -27.61
N ALA A 11 -3.85 14.02 -28.89
CA ALA A 11 -3.13 13.19 -29.84
C ALA A 11 -1.78 13.86 -30.04
N GLY A 12 -0.78 13.41 -29.27
CA GLY A 12 0.60 13.78 -29.49
C GLY A 12 0.98 13.38 -30.91
N LEU A 13 1.14 14.37 -31.78
CA LEU A 13 1.88 14.20 -33.02
C LEU A 13 3.29 13.75 -32.62
N VAL A 14 3.56 12.46 -32.73
CA VAL A 14 4.92 11.94 -32.78
C VAL A 14 5.55 12.54 -34.04
N ALA A 15 6.50 13.44 -33.83
CA ALA A 15 7.30 14.01 -34.90
C ALA A 15 8.07 12.87 -35.57
N THR A 16 7.62 12.44 -36.74
CA THR A 16 8.36 11.55 -37.62
C THR A 16 9.58 12.32 -38.15
N THR A 17 10.68 12.31 -37.40
CA THR A 17 11.98 12.74 -37.92
C THR A 17 12.44 11.68 -38.90
N SER A 18 12.13 11.88 -40.18
CA SER A 18 12.66 11.09 -41.28
C SER A 18 14.17 11.36 -41.38
N ALA A 19 14.97 10.54 -40.70
CA ALA A 19 16.41 10.49 -40.92
C ALA A 19 16.65 9.82 -42.27
N THR A 20 16.88 10.62 -43.32
CA THR A 20 17.32 10.12 -44.62
C THR A 20 18.82 9.84 -44.55
N VAL A 21 19.19 8.55 -44.51
CA VAL A 21 20.59 8.12 -44.60
C VAL A 21 20.85 7.68 -46.04
N VAL A 22 21.84 8.31 -46.68
CA VAL A 22 22.33 7.97 -48.02
C VAL A 22 23.46 6.95 -47.84
N ALA A 23 23.27 5.72 -48.31
CA ALA A 23 24.24 4.63 -48.14
C ALA A 23 24.89 4.24 -49.48
N CYS A 24 26.22 4.23 -49.50
CA CYS A 24 27.07 3.69 -50.56
C CYS A 24 28.20 2.88 -49.88
N GLY A 25 28.24 1.55 -50.01
CA GLY A 25 29.32 0.68 -49.47
C GLY A 25 29.09 0.11 -48.06
N PRO A 26 29.81 -0.97 -47.66
CA PRO A 26 29.24 -2.15 -47.00
C PRO A 26 28.86 -1.97 -45.51
N LYS A 27 27.70 -2.55 -45.16
CA LYS A 27 27.08 -2.70 -43.83
C LYS A 27 26.96 -1.40 -43.04
N THR A 28 25.91 -0.66 -43.32
CA THR A 28 25.50 0.51 -42.53
C THR A 28 24.65 0.03 -41.35
N GLU A 29 25.10 0.29 -40.11
CA GLU A 29 24.19 0.30 -38.97
C GLU A 29 23.22 1.46 -39.17
N VAL A 30 21.93 1.13 -39.33
CA VAL A 30 20.88 2.13 -39.50
C VAL A 30 20.25 2.35 -38.14
N SER A 31 20.37 3.60 -37.64
CA SER A 31 19.55 4.26 -36.62
C SER A 31 19.24 3.47 -35.34
N ASP A 32 19.62 4.00 -34.18
CA ASP A 32 19.12 3.51 -32.88
C ASP A 32 17.61 3.74 -32.77
N VAL A 33 16.82 2.68 -32.99
CA VAL A 33 15.36 2.69 -32.77
C VAL A 33 15.13 2.54 -31.27
N THR A 34 14.32 3.41 -30.68
CA THR A 34 13.96 3.31 -29.26
C THR A 34 12.47 3.13 -29.10
N LEU A 35 12.07 1.98 -28.56
CA LEU A 35 10.68 1.67 -28.21
C LEU A 35 10.49 1.74 -26.70
N LYS A 36 9.32 2.20 -26.26
CA LYS A 36 8.98 2.30 -24.83
C LYS A 36 7.48 2.25 -24.62
N SER A 37 7.06 2.08 -23.38
CA SER A 37 5.64 2.20 -23.00
C SER A 37 5.03 3.49 -23.56
N GLY A 38 3.90 3.36 -24.27
CA GLY A 38 3.24 4.46 -24.98
C GLY A 38 3.84 4.87 -26.34
N ALA A 39 4.97 4.28 -26.75
CA ALA A 39 5.60 4.42 -28.06
C ALA A 39 6.16 3.06 -28.52
N LEU A 40 5.24 2.14 -28.85
CA LEU A 40 5.52 0.72 -29.07
C LEU A 40 5.94 0.37 -30.49
N GLU A 41 5.92 1.33 -31.41
CA GLU A 41 6.23 1.12 -32.81
C GLU A 41 6.96 2.32 -33.42
N GLN A 42 7.84 2.03 -34.38
CA GLN A 42 8.55 3.04 -35.15
C GLN A 42 8.78 2.56 -36.58
N GLU A 43 8.55 3.45 -37.53
CA GLU A 43 8.90 3.25 -38.94
C GLU A 43 10.21 3.98 -39.27
N PHE A 44 11.03 3.35 -40.12
CA PHE A 44 12.24 3.98 -40.66
C PHE A 44 12.51 3.50 -42.07
N LEU A 45 13.30 4.30 -42.79
CA LEU A 45 13.67 4.05 -44.17
C LEU A 45 15.01 3.32 -44.22
N VAL A 46 15.06 2.21 -44.94
CA VAL A 46 16.32 1.52 -45.27
C VAL A 46 16.67 1.83 -46.71
N SER A 47 17.82 2.47 -46.90
CA SER A 47 18.36 2.82 -48.21
C SER A 47 19.50 1.88 -48.58
N SER A 48 19.43 1.24 -49.74
CA SER A 48 20.54 0.49 -50.32
C SER A 48 20.38 0.38 -51.83
N ALA A 49 21.46 0.64 -52.57
CA ALA A 49 21.50 0.50 -54.03
C ALA A 49 21.19 -0.94 -54.51
N THR A 50 21.29 -1.93 -53.62
CA THR A 50 20.95 -3.34 -53.92
C THR A 50 19.45 -3.60 -53.97
N ILE A 51 18.63 -2.77 -53.31
CA ILE A 51 17.18 -2.94 -53.27
C ILE A 51 16.60 -2.61 -54.65
N LYS A 52 15.83 -3.55 -55.21
CA LYS A 52 14.99 -3.34 -56.40
C LYS A 52 13.52 -3.50 -56.05
N SER A 53 12.68 -2.80 -56.79
CA SER A 53 11.22 -2.81 -56.64
C SER A 53 10.57 -4.19 -56.78
N ASP A 54 11.23 -5.13 -57.47
CA ASP A 54 10.71 -6.45 -57.78
C ASP A 54 11.33 -7.60 -56.94
N GLY A 55 12.34 -7.30 -56.12
CA GLY A 55 12.96 -8.28 -55.21
C GLY A 55 12.15 -8.52 -53.93
N VAL A 56 12.66 -9.40 -53.07
CA VAL A 56 12.02 -9.79 -51.80
C VAL A 56 12.87 -9.29 -50.63
N ILE A 57 12.22 -8.59 -49.70
CA ILE A 57 12.81 -8.21 -48.41
C ILE A 57 12.37 -9.22 -47.35
N THR A 58 13.34 -9.76 -46.61
CA THR A 58 13.10 -10.65 -45.47
C THR A 58 13.72 -10.02 -44.22
N LEU A 59 12.98 -10.04 -43.12
CA LEU A 59 13.44 -9.51 -41.84
C LEU A 59 13.78 -10.69 -40.92
N LYS A 60 15.01 -10.74 -40.43
CA LYS A 60 15.46 -11.76 -39.48
C LYS A 60 15.58 -11.16 -38.09
N LEU A 61 14.97 -11.84 -37.12
CA LEU A 61 14.97 -11.55 -35.69
C LEU A 61 15.63 -12.71 -34.96
N GLU A 62 16.09 -12.49 -33.74
CA GLU A 62 16.60 -13.54 -32.87
C GLU A 62 15.47 -14.48 -32.40
N GLU A 63 15.85 -15.71 -32.03
CA GLU A 63 14.92 -16.67 -31.45
C GLU A 63 14.39 -16.13 -30.10
N ASN A 64 13.06 -16.07 -29.94
CA ASN A 64 12.37 -15.44 -28.80
C ASN A 64 12.45 -13.91 -28.72
N SER A 65 12.72 -13.24 -29.85
CA SER A 65 12.68 -11.79 -29.95
C SER A 65 11.39 -11.18 -29.36
N ILE A 66 11.54 -10.12 -28.59
CA ILE A 66 10.41 -9.32 -28.10
C ILE A 66 9.85 -8.38 -29.17
N LEU A 67 10.52 -8.29 -30.32
CA LEU A 67 10.17 -7.44 -31.43
C LEU A 67 9.32 -8.17 -32.47
N THR A 68 8.69 -7.36 -33.29
CA THR A 68 8.02 -7.73 -34.53
C THR A 68 8.50 -6.74 -35.57
N ALA A 69 8.85 -7.23 -36.76
CA ALA A 69 9.35 -6.39 -37.83
C ALA A 69 8.59 -6.73 -39.12
N THR A 70 8.12 -5.70 -39.82
CA THR A 70 7.36 -5.86 -41.06
C THR A 70 7.79 -4.84 -42.10
N VAL A 71 7.68 -5.21 -43.37
CA VAL A 71 7.84 -4.28 -44.48
C VAL A 71 6.53 -3.50 -44.63
N VAL A 72 6.61 -2.18 -44.71
CA VAL A 72 5.43 -1.36 -44.94
C VAL A 72 4.98 -1.53 -46.38
N GLU A 73 3.73 -1.97 -46.57
CA GLU A 73 3.19 -2.31 -47.88
C GLU A 73 3.28 -1.13 -48.87
N GLY A 74 3.65 -1.41 -50.11
CA GLY A 74 3.77 -0.41 -51.18
C GLY A 74 4.94 0.57 -51.05
N THR A 75 5.86 0.37 -50.10
CA THR A 75 7.00 1.29 -49.88
C THR A 75 8.29 0.86 -50.54
N GLN A 76 8.41 -0.39 -50.97
CA GLN A 76 9.60 -0.90 -51.64
C GLN A 76 9.70 -0.33 -53.06
N LYS A 77 10.80 0.35 -53.34
CA LYS A 77 11.17 0.82 -54.67
C LYS A 77 12.67 0.70 -54.84
N ASP A 78 13.15 0.94 -56.06
CA ASP A 78 14.58 0.91 -56.34
C ASP A 78 15.34 1.85 -55.39
N GLY A 79 16.26 1.27 -54.62
CA GLY A 79 17.11 1.99 -53.67
C GLY A 79 16.60 2.08 -52.23
N GLU A 80 15.30 1.86 -51.94
CA GLU A 80 14.78 2.03 -50.57
C GLU A 80 13.53 1.22 -50.24
N VAL A 81 13.33 0.96 -48.95
CA VAL A 81 12.12 0.32 -48.38
C VAL A 81 11.84 0.86 -46.98
N LYS A 82 10.57 1.01 -46.58
CA LYS A 82 10.23 1.32 -45.20
C LYS A 82 9.96 0.04 -44.41
N ILE A 83 10.48 0.02 -43.19
CA ILE A 83 10.29 -1.07 -42.23
C ILE A 83 9.62 -0.50 -40.99
N LYS A 84 8.65 -1.24 -40.46
CA LYS A 84 8.02 -0.99 -39.18
C LYS A 84 8.54 -2.02 -38.18
N ILE A 85 9.11 -1.54 -37.08
CA ILE A 85 9.47 -2.37 -35.92
C ILE A 85 8.51 -2.02 -34.79
N SER A 86 7.99 -3.04 -34.11
CA SER A 86 7.08 -2.90 -32.99
C SER A 86 7.34 -3.92 -31.89
N THR A 87 6.91 -3.59 -30.68
CA THR A 87 6.78 -4.53 -29.55
C THR A 87 5.39 -4.40 -28.93
N THR A 88 5.10 -5.15 -27.88
CA THR A 88 3.84 -5.08 -27.14
C THR A 88 4.11 -4.73 -25.69
N GLU A 89 3.16 -4.07 -25.02
CA GLU A 89 3.31 -3.65 -23.63
C GLU A 89 3.64 -4.82 -22.68
N GLU A 90 3.08 -6.01 -22.98
CA GLU A 90 3.31 -7.26 -22.22
C GLU A 90 4.74 -7.81 -22.37
N LYS A 91 5.44 -7.44 -23.44
CA LYS A 91 6.80 -7.92 -23.74
C LYS A 91 7.89 -6.98 -23.21
N ILE A 92 7.54 -5.77 -22.78
CA ILE A 92 8.48 -4.84 -22.16
C ILE A 92 8.82 -5.36 -20.75
N THR A 93 10.12 -5.46 -20.47
CA THR A 93 10.63 -5.98 -19.18
C THR A 93 10.99 -4.84 -18.21
N GLU A 94 11.36 -5.18 -16.97
CA GLU A 94 11.88 -4.21 -15.98
C GLU A 94 13.30 -3.72 -16.30
N LYS A 95 13.91 -4.20 -17.38
CA LYS A 95 15.25 -3.83 -17.83
C LYS A 95 15.23 -3.43 -19.29
N ASP A 96 16.18 -2.57 -19.66
CA ASP A 96 16.44 -2.26 -21.05
C ASP A 96 16.85 -3.54 -21.78
N VAL A 97 16.25 -3.76 -22.95
CA VAL A 97 16.59 -4.87 -23.84
C VAL A 97 17.04 -4.25 -25.16
N THR A 98 18.16 -4.73 -25.69
CA THR A 98 18.62 -4.35 -27.03
C THR A 98 18.60 -5.58 -27.92
N GLU A 99 17.89 -5.50 -29.03
CA GLU A 99 17.82 -6.56 -30.03
C GLU A 99 18.17 -6.00 -31.42
N THR A 100 18.60 -6.88 -32.31
CA THR A 100 18.96 -6.50 -33.68
C THR A 100 17.96 -7.06 -34.69
N VAL A 101 17.50 -6.21 -35.60
CA VAL A 101 16.73 -6.64 -36.78
C VAL A 101 17.64 -6.62 -38.00
N GLN A 102 17.82 -7.78 -38.62
CA GLN A 102 18.59 -7.88 -39.87
C GLN A 102 17.66 -7.76 -41.07
N VAL A 103 18.00 -6.84 -41.97
CA VAL A 103 17.26 -6.63 -43.22
C VAL A 103 18.00 -7.38 -44.31
N MET A 104 17.31 -8.37 -44.88
CA MET A 104 17.84 -9.25 -45.91
C MET A 104 17.13 -8.99 -47.23
N TYR A 105 17.86 -9.09 -48.33
CA TYR A 105 17.32 -8.89 -49.67
C TYR A 105 17.72 -10.01 -50.62
N LYS A 106 16.76 -10.47 -51.42
CA LYS A 106 16.95 -11.39 -52.55
C LYS A 106 16.34 -10.79 -53.82
N ALA A 107 17.15 -10.67 -54.88
CA ALA A 107 16.66 -10.22 -56.18
C ALA A 107 15.71 -11.26 -56.80
N LYS A 108 14.75 -10.80 -57.60
CA LYS A 108 13.73 -11.66 -58.23
C LYS A 108 14.33 -12.74 -59.13
N ASP A 109 15.32 -12.36 -59.94
CA ASP A 109 15.97 -13.24 -60.92
C ASP A 109 17.13 -14.04 -60.32
N ALA A 110 17.35 -13.96 -59.00
CA ALA A 110 18.36 -14.78 -58.34
C ALA A 110 17.93 -16.25 -58.36
N GLU A 111 18.90 -17.15 -58.56
CA GLU A 111 18.65 -18.59 -58.52
C GLU A 111 17.97 -18.98 -57.19
N ALA A 112 17.11 -20.02 -57.25
CA ALA A 112 16.31 -20.44 -56.11
C ALA A 112 17.16 -20.73 -54.86
N GLU A 113 18.38 -21.25 -55.05
CA GLU A 113 19.32 -21.62 -53.98
C GLU A 113 20.14 -20.44 -53.41
N VAL A 114 20.05 -19.24 -54.00
CA VAL A 114 20.77 -18.07 -53.48
C VAL A 114 20.07 -17.57 -52.22
N GLU A 115 20.76 -17.69 -51.08
CA GLU A 115 20.33 -17.11 -49.80
C GLU A 115 20.24 -15.58 -49.88
N PRO A 116 19.24 -14.95 -49.21
CA PRO A 116 19.14 -13.51 -49.18
C PRO A 116 20.37 -12.90 -48.48
N SER A 117 20.87 -11.79 -49.02
CA SER A 117 22.03 -11.08 -48.49
C SER A 117 21.63 -10.01 -47.49
N GLN A 118 22.40 -9.84 -46.41
CA GLN A 118 22.14 -8.79 -45.43
C GLN A 118 22.51 -7.43 -46.03
N ILE A 119 21.56 -6.50 -46.05
CA ILE A 119 21.72 -5.15 -46.59
C ILE A 119 21.74 -4.07 -45.50
N ALA A 120 21.12 -4.32 -44.35
CA ALA A 120 21.16 -3.44 -43.20
C ALA A 120 21.04 -4.21 -41.87
N SER A 121 21.45 -3.56 -40.80
CA SER A 121 21.26 -4.02 -39.42
C SER A 121 20.69 -2.85 -38.61
N VAL A 122 19.64 -3.11 -37.84
CA VAL A 122 18.96 -2.09 -37.04
C VAL A 122 19.05 -2.50 -35.59
N SER A 123 19.72 -1.69 -34.78
CA SER A 123 19.78 -1.85 -33.32
C SER A 123 18.52 -1.22 -32.72
N VAL A 124 17.77 -2.00 -31.96
CA VAL A 124 16.52 -1.57 -31.34
C VAL A 124 16.66 -1.68 -29.83
N LYS A 125 16.63 -0.54 -29.17
CA LYS A 125 16.53 -0.45 -27.71
C LYS A 125 15.05 -0.43 -27.31
N VAL A 126 14.62 -1.41 -26.52
CA VAL A 126 13.35 -1.36 -25.81
C VAL A 126 13.64 -0.91 -24.39
N GLU A 127 13.18 0.29 -24.02
CA GLU A 127 13.38 0.84 -22.68
C GLU A 127 12.57 0.04 -21.65
N ALA A 128 13.16 -0.11 -20.46
CA ALA A 128 12.51 -0.73 -19.32
C ALA A 128 11.14 -0.11 -19.04
N LYS A 129 10.20 -0.95 -18.61
CA LYS A 129 8.91 -0.49 -18.11
C LYS A 129 9.14 0.47 -16.95
N LYS A 130 8.60 1.68 -17.05
CA LYS A 130 8.68 2.66 -15.98
C LYS A 130 7.78 2.21 -14.83
N ILE A 131 8.37 1.61 -13.80
CA ILE A 131 7.67 1.27 -12.58
C ILE A 131 7.55 2.55 -11.75
N THR A 132 6.32 2.96 -11.45
CA THR A 132 6.07 4.02 -10.49
C THR A 132 5.75 3.37 -9.16
N LEU A 133 6.63 3.58 -8.17
CA LEU A 133 6.40 3.10 -6.82
C LEU A 133 5.20 3.83 -6.22
N VAL A 134 4.27 3.06 -5.66
CA VAL A 134 3.16 3.61 -4.87
C VAL A 134 3.71 4.19 -3.58
N ASP A 135 3.33 5.42 -3.26
CA ASP A 135 3.73 6.07 -2.02
C ASP A 135 2.73 5.74 -0.91
N LEU A 136 3.17 4.98 0.10
CA LEU A 136 2.31 4.58 1.21
C LEU A 136 1.70 5.76 1.95
N SER A 137 2.36 6.92 1.98
CA SER A 137 1.85 8.11 2.67
C SER A 137 0.55 8.67 2.05
N GLY A 138 0.27 8.32 0.79
CA GLY A 138 -0.96 8.66 0.08
C GLY A 138 -2.01 7.54 0.05
N VAL A 139 -1.71 6.37 0.62
CA VAL A 139 -2.61 5.22 0.61
C VAL A 139 -3.65 5.34 1.72
N THR A 140 -4.90 5.03 1.38
CA THR A 140 -6.00 4.90 2.34
C THR A 140 -6.62 3.51 2.19
N LEU A 141 -6.82 2.81 3.31
CA LEU A 141 -7.45 1.49 3.35
C LEU A 141 -8.94 1.66 3.67
N GLU A 142 -9.76 1.85 2.64
CA GLU A 142 -11.19 2.12 2.81
C GLU A 142 -11.91 0.97 3.50
N GLY A 143 -12.66 1.28 4.56
CA GLY A 143 -13.44 0.27 5.30
C GLY A 143 -12.63 -0.63 6.23
N PHE A 144 -11.31 -0.46 6.31
CA PHE A 144 -10.46 -1.23 7.21
C PHE A 144 -10.33 -0.53 8.57
N THR A 145 -10.71 -1.23 9.64
CA THR A 145 -10.53 -0.76 11.02
C THR A 145 -9.48 -1.61 11.70
N ALA A 146 -8.37 -0.99 12.09
CA ALA A 146 -7.30 -1.67 12.82
C ALA A 146 -7.70 -1.89 14.29
N THR A 147 -7.42 -3.08 14.80
CA THR A 147 -7.65 -3.49 16.18
C THR A 147 -6.37 -4.11 16.77
N ASN A 148 -6.35 -4.39 18.07
CA ASN A 148 -5.24 -5.14 18.68
C ASN A 148 -5.08 -6.55 18.10
N ASP A 149 -6.15 -7.12 17.55
CA ASP A 149 -6.15 -8.46 16.94
C ASP A 149 -5.77 -8.45 15.46
N THR A 150 -5.60 -7.27 14.85
CA THR A 150 -5.20 -7.17 13.45
C THR A 150 -3.83 -7.81 13.22
N THR A 151 -3.75 -8.70 12.22
CA THR A 151 -2.51 -9.40 11.83
C THR A 151 -1.85 -8.75 10.62
N ASP A 152 -0.57 -9.04 10.41
CA ASP A 152 0.19 -8.55 9.26
C ASP A 152 -0.41 -9.03 7.93
N GLU A 153 -0.91 -10.28 7.89
CA GLU A 153 -1.57 -10.84 6.70
C GLU A 153 -2.85 -10.09 6.36
N GLN A 154 -3.63 -9.64 7.35
CA GLN A 154 -4.83 -8.83 7.11
C GLN A 154 -4.47 -7.46 6.54
N VAL A 155 -3.41 -6.83 7.06
CA VAL A 155 -2.92 -5.54 6.54
C VAL A 155 -2.43 -5.69 5.09
N ILE A 156 -1.65 -6.74 4.80
CA ILE A 156 -1.18 -7.04 3.44
C ILE A 156 -2.35 -7.33 2.50
N ALA A 157 -3.33 -8.12 2.93
CA ALA A 157 -4.51 -8.42 2.13
C ALA A 157 -5.32 -7.16 1.78
N GLU A 158 -5.33 -6.16 2.67
CA GLU A 158 -5.96 -4.87 2.40
C GLU A 158 -5.12 -4.00 1.46
N LEU A 159 -3.80 -3.96 1.64
CA LEU A 159 -2.89 -3.23 0.76
C LEU A 159 -2.95 -3.73 -0.69
N ILE A 160 -3.09 -5.04 -0.90
CA ILE A 160 -3.20 -5.66 -2.24
C ILE A 160 -4.44 -5.18 -3.02
N LYS A 161 -5.48 -4.68 -2.34
CA LYS A 161 -6.68 -4.13 -2.99
C LYS A 161 -6.47 -2.72 -3.54
N VAL A 162 -5.38 -2.05 -3.16
CA VAL A 162 -5.02 -0.73 -3.68
C VAL A 162 -4.46 -0.88 -5.09
N GLU A 163 -4.94 -0.06 -6.02
CA GLU A 163 -4.48 -0.08 -7.42
C GLU A 163 -2.95 0.05 -7.50
N GLY A 164 -2.31 -0.87 -8.22
CA GLY A 164 -0.86 -0.94 -8.38
C GLY A 164 -0.13 -1.77 -7.32
N LEU A 165 -0.83 -2.33 -6.33
CA LEU A 165 -0.27 -3.19 -5.28
C LEU A 165 -0.72 -4.66 -5.37
N GLU A 166 -1.29 -5.09 -6.50
CA GLU A 166 -1.88 -6.42 -6.66
C GLU A 166 -0.86 -7.57 -6.51
N LYS A 167 0.44 -7.25 -6.63
CA LYS A 167 1.56 -8.18 -6.49
C LYS A 167 2.39 -7.95 -5.22
N LEU A 168 1.92 -7.08 -4.32
CA LEU A 168 2.62 -6.81 -3.07
C LEU A 168 2.74 -8.08 -2.24
N VAL A 169 3.93 -8.34 -1.70
CA VAL A 169 4.20 -9.47 -0.82
C VAL A 169 4.75 -8.98 0.53
N ALA A 170 4.77 -9.87 1.53
CA ALA A 170 5.27 -9.54 2.86
C ALA A 170 6.71 -8.97 2.87
N ALA A 171 7.55 -9.35 1.91
CA ALA A 171 8.91 -8.82 1.80
C ALA A 171 8.97 -7.33 1.40
N ASP A 172 7.91 -6.78 0.80
CA ASP A 172 7.86 -5.39 0.35
C ASP A 172 7.64 -4.38 1.47
N VAL A 173 7.18 -4.82 2.64
CA VAL A 173 6.85 -3.95 3.76
C VAL A 173 7.35 -4.50 5.09
N VAL A 174 7.61 -3.60 6.02
CA VAL A 174 7.83 -3.89 7.44
C VAL A 174 6.63 -3.36 8.21
N ILE A 175 5.96 -4.25 8.94
CA ILE A 175 4.79 -3.92 9.75
C ILE A 175 5.19 -4.01 11.22
N THR A 176 4.89 -2.97 11.98
CA THR A 176 5.09 -2.93 13.43
C THR A 176 3.82 -2.47 14.12
N LYS A 177 3.47 -3.10 15.24
CA LYS A 177 2.22 -2.83 15.97
C LYS A 177 2.50 -2.42 17.40
N THR A 178 1.82 -1.36 17.83
CA THR A 178 1.68 -0.96 19.23
C THR A 178 0.23 -1.15 19.62
N ASN A 179 -0.06 -2.04 20.56
CA ASN A 179 -1.43 -2.29 21.00
C ASN A 179 -2.01 -1.06 21.72
N ALA A 180 -3.31 -0.84 21.52
CA ALA A 180 -4.09 0.11 22.29
C ALA A 180 -4.35 -0.42 23.70
N THR A 181 -4.49 0.52 24.64
CA THR A 181 -4.95 0.28 26.01
C THR A 181 -6.18 1.16 26.28
N SER A 182 -6.73 1.07 27.49
CA SER A 182 -7.78 2.00 27.94
C SER A 182 -7.28 3.46 28.02
N GLU A 183 -5.98 3.65 28.25
CA GLU A 183 -5.37 4.97 28.40
C GLU A 183 -4.81 5.53 27.10
N ASN A 184 -4.32 4.67 26.20
CA ASN A 184 -3.55 5.08 25.01
C ASN A 184 -4.06 4.40 23.75
N ALA A 185 -4.16 5.17 22.66
CA ALA A 185 -4.47 4.60 21.35
C ALA A 185 -3.27 3.79 20.87
N GLY A 186 -3.53 2.72 20.13
CA GLY A 186 -2.51 1.91 19.49
C GLY A 186 -2.23 2.37 18.06
N SER A 187 -1.30 1.70 17.40
CA SER A 187 -1.00 1.96 16.00
C SER A 187 -0.45 0.73 15.29
N ILE A 188 -0.67 0.67 13.98
CA ILE A 188 0.05 -0.23 13.07
C ILE A 188 0.82 0.64 12.11
N LYS A 189 2.14 0.61 12.18
CA LYS A 189 3.03 1.33 11.28
C LYS A 189 3.49 0.40 10.16
N ILE A 190 3.27 0.80 8.92
CA ILE A 190 3.69 0.10 7.71
C ILE A 190 4.75 0.95 7.01
N THR A 191 5.95 0.39 6.82
CA THR A 191 7.06 1.06 6.14
C THR A 191 7.49 0.23 4.94
N ALA A 192 7.73 0.87 3.79
CA ALA A 192 8.27 0.17 2.64
C ALA A 192 9.66 -0.40 2.95
N SER A 193 9.88 -1.66 2.58
CA SER A 193 11.18 -2.30 2.65
C SER A 193 12.16 -1.62 1.71
N LYS A 194 13.45 -1.60 2.08
CA LYS A 194 14.51 -0.96 1.28
C LYS A 194 14.62 -1.51 -0.15
N ASP A 195 14.33 -2.79 -0.31
CA ASP A 195 14.44 -3.51 -1.58
C ASP A 195 13.09 -3.62 -2.32
N SER A 196 12.03 -2.97 -1.80
CA SER A 196 10.73 -3.03 -2.46
C SER A 196 10.79 -2.33 -3.84
N LYS A 197 10.20 -3.01 -4.82
CA LYS A 197 10.00 -2.49 -6.17
C LYS A 197 8.58 -2.00 -6.43
N LEU A 198 7.72 -2.05 -5.42
CA LEU A 198 6.29 -1.71 -5.55
C LEU A 198 5.91 -0.49 -4.71
N VAL A 199 6.48 -0.36 -3.52
CA VAL A 199 6.12 0.69 -2.57
C VAL A 199 7.30 1.51 -2.13
N LYS A 200 7.02 2.72 -1.65
CA LYS A 200 7.95 3.61 -0.95
C LYS A 200 7.22 4.32 0.20
N GLY A 201 7.99 4.95 1.08
CA GLY A 201 7.44 5.74 2.18
C GLY A 201 6.90 4.91 3.32
N GLU A 202 5.99 5.50 4.10
CA GLU A 202 5.36 4.86 5.25
C GLU A 202 3.94 5.38 5.47
N MET A 203 3.13 4.57 6.14
CA MET A 203 1.81 4.97 6.65
C MET A 203 1.58 4.41 8.05
N SER A 204 0.57 4.92 8.73
CA SER A 204 0.17 4.41 10.05
C SER A 204 -1.33 4.34 10.16
N LEU A 205 -1.83 3.21 10.63
CA LEU A 205 -3.22 3.00 11.00
C LEU A 205 -3.36 3.24 12.50
N VAL A 206 -4.43 3.90 12.90
CA VAL A 206 -4.75 4.12 14.31
C VAL A 206 -5.58 2.95 14.82
N ILE A 207 -5.17 2.36 15.95
CA ILE A 207 -6.01 1.45 16.72
C ILE A 207 -6.68 2.30 17.81
N ALA A 208 -8.01 2.35 17.82
CA ALA A 208 -8.75 3.10 18.82
C ALA A 208 -8.41 2.63 20.25
N LYS A 209 -8.50 3.53 21.23
CA LYS A 209 -8.39 3.18 22.65
C LYS A 209 -9.42 2.11 22.98
N LEU A 210 -9.07 1.22 23.90
CA LEU A 210 -10.06 0.31 24.47
C LEU A 210 -11.03 1.14 25.32
N GLU A 211 -12.32 0.84 25.22
CA GLU A 211 -13.28 1.40 26.16
C GLU A 211 -12.90 0.93 27.56
N ALA A 212 -12.70 1.87 28.48
CA ALA A 212 -12.48 1.53 29.88
C ALA A 212 -13.80 1.01 30.46
N GLU A 213 -13.74 -0.10 31.21
CA GLU A 213 -14.86 -0.51 32.05
C GLU A 213 -15.23 0.66 32.97
N ALA A 214 -16.52 1.01 33.01
CA ALA A 214 -16.99 2.10 33.84
C ALA A 214 -16.78 1.75 35.32
N LYS A 215 -16.12 2.63 36.06
CA LYS A 215 -15.96 2.46 37.51
C LYS A 215 -17.34 2.48 38.18
N LYS A 216 -17.52 1.65 39.20
CA LYS A 216 -18.71 1.69 40.02
C LYS A 216 -18.61 2.88 40.99
N ASP A 217 -19.54 3.82 40.90
CA ASP A 217 -19.64 4.91 41.87
C ASP A 217 -20.17 4.39 43.20
N LEU A 218 -19.34 4.47 44.25
CA LEU A 218 -19.66 4.03 45.60
C LEU A 218 -20.90 4.73 46.16
N SER A 219 -21.19 5.97 45.76
CA SER A 219 -22.37 6.71 46.23
C SER A 219 -23.69 6.07 45.79
N THR A 220 -23.63 5.19 44.79
CA THR A 220 -24.79 4.46 44.24
C THR A 220 -24.94 3.04 44.81
N VAL A 221 -23.97 2.57 45.60
CA VAL A 221 -23.98 1.22 46.17
C VAL A 221 -24.96 1.18 47.34
N ASP A 222 -25.96 0.30 47.27
CA ASP A 222 -26.92 0.11 48.36
C ASP A 222 -26.34 -0.78 49.47
N MET A 223 -25.97 -0.16 50.58
CA MET A 223 -25.49 -0.85 51.78
C MET A 223 -26.55 -0.94 52.90
N SER A 224 -27.83 -0.81 52.57
CA SER A 224 -28.94 -0.81 53.55
C SER A 224 -29.04 -2.08 54.39
N SER A 225 -28.49 -3.21 53.91
CA SER A 225 -28.43 -4.48 54.66
C SER A 225 -27.34 -4.51 55.73
N PHE A 226 -26.40 -3.57 55.73
CA PHE A 226 -25.33 -3.48 56.72
C PHE A 226 -25.67 -2.43 57.78
N THR A 227 -25.76 -2.85 59.04
CA THR A 227 -25.98 -1.94 60.17
C THR A 227 -24.64 -1.50 60.75
N ALA A 228 -24.25 -0.25 60.51
CA ALA A 228 -23.02 0.32 61.05
C ALA A 228 -23.14 0.60 62.56
N THR A 229 -22.13 0.18 63.33
CA THR A 229 -22.04 0.40 64.78
C THR A 229 -20.64 0.86 65.18
N ASN A 230 -20.47 1.35 66.41
CA ASN A 230 -19.13 1.67 66.94
C ASN A 230 -18.19 0.45 66.95
N ASN A 231 -18.73 -0.77 67.01
CA ASN A 231 -17.95 -2.00 67.03
C ASN A 231 -17.62 -2.54 65.63
N SER A 232 -18.21 -1.98 64.57
CA SER A 232 -17.93 -2.41 63.20
C SER A 232 -16.44 -2.25 62.87
N THR A 233 -15.87 -3.31 62.34
CA THR A 233 -14.48 -3.38 61.87
C THR A 233 -14.38 -3.05 60.38
N ASN A 234 -13.20 -2.65 59.90
CA ASN A 234 -13.00 -2.39 58.48
C ASN A 234 -13.22 -3.65 57.62
N GLU A 235 -12.86 -4.83 58.12
CA GLU A 235 -13.07 -6.11 57.43
C GLU A 235 -14.55 -6.41 57.20
N GLU A 236 -15.41 -6.20 58.21
CA GLU A 236 -16.86 -6.36 58.07
C GLU A 236 -17.46 -5.36 57.08
N VAL A 237 -17.01 -4.10 57.14
CA VAL A 237 -17.46 -3.03 56.22
C VAL A 237 -17.04 -3.35 54.78
N LEU A 238 -15.80 -3.79 54.56
CA LEU A 238 -15.29 -4.16 53.25
C LEU A 238 -16.02 -5.39 52.69
N THR A 239 -16.31 -6.39 53.53
CA THR A 239 -17.07 -7.59 53.14
C THR A 239 -18.48 -7.23 52.70
N ALA A 240 -19.15 -6.36 53.46
CA ALA A 240 -20.47 -5.85 53.11
C ALA A 240 -20.44 -5.04 51.80
N LEU A 241 -19.43 -4.19 51.60
CA LEU A 241 -19.26 -3.41 50.39
C LEU A 241 -19.04 -4.30 49.16
N ASN A 242 -18.16 -5.29 49.25
CA ASN A 242 -17.90 -6.26 48.17
C ASN A 242 -19.17 -7.01 47.79
N THR A 243 -19.95 -7.43 48.79
CA THR A 243 -21.24 -8.11 48.57
C THR A 243 -22.26 -7.18 47.89
N ALA A 244 -22.35 -5.93 48.32
CA ALA A 244 -23.32 -4.97 47.78
C ALA A 244 -22.96 -4.44 46.38
N SER A 245 -21.67 -4.34 46.08
CA SER A 245 -21.17 -3.87 44.79
C SER A 245 -21.00 -4.98 43.75
N ASP A 246 -21.02 -6.24 44.17
CA ASP A 246 -20.64 -7.42 43.35
C ASP A 246 -19.21 -7.30 42.80
N LEU A 247 -18.30 -6.80 43.65
CA LEU A 247 -16.89 -6.56 43.33
C LEU A 247 -15.98 -7.22 44.38
N THR A 248 -14.70 -7.39 44.02
CA THR A 248 -13.65 -7.81 44.95
C THR A 248 -12.70 -6.65 45.21
N LEU A 249 -13.09 -5.77 46.14
CA LEU A 249 -12.31 -4.59 46.55
C LEU A 249 -11.40 -4.90 47.72
N THR A 250 -10.31 -4.15 47.81
CA THR A 250 -9.32 -4.23 48.89
C THR A 250 -9.02 -2.86 49.49
N GLU A 251 -8.68 -2.79 50.78
CA GLU A 251 -8.18 -1.55 51.40
C GLU A 251 -6.78 -1.16 50.91
N GLU A 252 -6.02 -2.09 50.34
CA GLU A 252 -4.70 -1.79 49.78
C GLU A 252 -4.82 -0.99 48.49
N ASN A 253 -5.70 -1.40 47.58
CA ASN A 253 -5.74 -0.84 46.22
C ASN A 253 -6.97 0.05 45.94
N ASP A 254 -8.12 -0.24 46.58
CA ASP A 254 -9.39 0.24 46.07
C ASP A 254 -10.06 1.29 46.94
N VAL A 255 -10.08 1.09 48.26
CA VAL A 255 -10.85 1.95 49.17
C VAL A 255 -10.07 2.33 50.42
N THR A 256 -10.49 3.43 51.05
CA THR A 256 -10.06 3.82 52.39
C THR A 256 -11.30 3.90 53.28
N ILE A 257 -11.26 3.22 54.43
CA ILE A 257 -12.36 3.19 55.39
C ILE A 257 -11.96 3.99 56.62
N THR A 258 -12.77 4.98 56.99
CA THR A 258 -12.56 5.83 58.18
C THR A 258 -13.82 5.81 59.05
N LYS A 259 -13.64 5.84 60.38
CA LYS A 259 -14.75 5.76 61.33
C LYS A 259 -14.70 6.93 62.32
N LYS A 260 -15.87 7.52 62.58
CA LYS A 260 -16.16 8.41 63.70
C LYS A 260 -17.18 7.71 64.58
N ASP A 261 -16.80 7.36 65.80
CA ASP A 261 -17.72 6.70 66.73
C ASP A 261 -18.87 7.62 67.15
N ALA A 262 -20.04 7.03 67.35
CA ALA A 262 -21.19 7.68 67.96
C ALA A 262 -20.99 7.82 69.48
N THR A 263 -21.53 8.88 70.05
CA THR A 263 -21.57 9.11 71.50
C THR A 263 -23.03 9.17 71.96
N ILE A 264 -23.25 9.39 73.26
CA ILE A 264 -24.59 9.69 73.79
C ILE A 264 -25.12 11.06 73.38
N THR A 265 -24.29 11.93 72.77
CA THR A 265 -24.70 13.28 72.33
C THR A 265 -24.61 13.50 70.82
N GLU A 266 -23.90 12.63 70.08
CA GLU A 266 -23.70 12.76 68.64
C GLU A 266 -23.80 11.40 67.95
N ALA A 267 -24.41 11.37 66.76
CA ALA A 267 -24.31 10.22 65.85
C ALA A 267 -22.88 10.08 65.30
N GLY A 268 -22.51 8.84 64.98
CA GLY A 268 -21.24 8.49 64.35
C GLY A 268 -21.38 8.24 62.86
N SER A 269 -20.29 7.87 62.21
CA SER A 269 -20.28 7.52 60.78
C SER A 269 -19.11 6.62 60.40
N ILE A 270 -19.31 5.80 59.37
CA ILE A 270 -18.25 5.12 58.62
C ILE A 270 -18.23 5.71 57.21
N THR A 271 -17.09 6.27 56.81
CA THR A 271 -16.89 6.85 55.47
C THR A 271 -15.96 5.95 54.67
N ILE A 272 -16.43 5.50 53.50
CA ILE A 272 -15.69 4.69 52.56
C ILE A 272 -15.43 5.54 51.31
N THR A 273 -14.17 5.75 50.98
CA THR A 273 -13.77 6.57 49.82
C THR A 273 -12.93 5.74 48.86
N ALA A 274 -13.26 5.77 47.57
CA ALA A 274 -12.46 5.15 46.54
C ALA A 274 -11.08 5.82 46.45
N LYS A 275 -10.02 5.02 46.35
CA LYS A 275 -8.67 5.51 46.12
C LYS A 275 -8.54 6.01 44.68
N SER A 276 -7.74 7.05 44.48
CA SER A 276 -7.48 7.61 43.15
C SER A 276 -6.90 6.59 42.15
N GLY A 277 -6.20 5.56 42.66
CA GLY A 277 -5.63 4.47 41.87
C GLY A 277 -6.56 3.28 41.62
N SER A 278 -7.78 3.25 42.17
CA SER A 278 -8.68 2.11 41.93
C SER A 278 -9.13 2.08 40.47
N THR A 279 -9.12 0.89 39.87
CA THR A 279 -9.66 0.63 38.53
C THR A 279 -11.11 0.19 38.55
N LEU A 280 -11.67 -0.11 39.73
CA LEU A 280 -12.99 -0.73 39.88
C LEU A 280 -14.04 0.26 40.39
N VAL A 281 -13.67 1.18 41.28
CA VAL A 281 -14.62 2.06 41.98
C VAL A 281 -14.18 3.52 41.96
N GLU A 282 -15.15 4.41 42.12
CA GLU A 282 -14.94 5.84 42.35
C GLU A 282 -15.95 6.40 43.36
N GLY A 283 -15.77 7.65 43.80
CA GLY A 283 -16.71 8.30 44.72
C GLY A 283 -16.56 7.88 46.19
N THR A 284 -17.60 8.17 46.97
CA THR A 284 -17.63 8.00 48.43
C THR A 284 -19.03 7.59 48.88
N ILE A 285 -19.11 6.74 49.90
CA ILE A 285 -20.34 6.43 50.64
C ILE A 285 -20.12 6.67 52.14
N VAL A 286 -21.17 7.13 52.81
CA VAL A 286 -21.18 7.38 54.26
C VAL A 286 -22.31 6.59 54.90
N LEU A 287 -21.97 5.73 55.85
CA LEU A 287 -22.91 4.95 56.64
C LEU A 287 -23.08 5.63 57.99
N ALA A 288 -24.32 5.88 58.41
CA ALA A 288 -24.60 6.48 59.71
C ALA A 288 -24.52 5.44 60.83
N ILE A 289 -23.88 5.81 61.94
CA ILE A 289 -23.95 5.06 63.20
C ILE A 289 -24.92 5.81 64.12
N ALA A 290 -25.95 5.12 64.60
CA ALA A 290 -26.93 5.72 65.51
C ALA A 290 -26.27 6.23 66.80
N GLN A 291 -26.74 7.36 67.31
CA GLN A 291 -26.38 7.90 68.63
C GLN A 291 -26.66 6.86 69.72
N LEU A 292 -25.79 6.79 70.73
CA LEU A 292 -25.98 5.86 71.84
C LEU A 292 -27.15 6.31 72.72
N THR A 293 -28.00 5.37 73.12
CA THR A 293 -29.08 5.61 74.08
C THR A 293 -28.59 5.37 75.51
N GLU A 294 -28.98 6.23 76.44
CA GLU A 294 -28.76 6.04 77.89
C GLU A 294 -29.50 4.82 78.45
#